data_AF-A0A536SVM6-F1
#
_entry.id   AF-A0A536SVM6-F1
#
_cell.length_a   1.000
_cell.length_b   1.000
_cell.length_c   1.000
_cell.angle_alpha   90.00
_cell.angle_beta   90.00
_cell.angle_gamma   90.00
#
_symmetry.space_group_name_H-M   'P 1'
#
loop_
_entity.id
_entity.type
_entity.pdbx_description
1 polymer ?
#
loop_
_entity_poly.entity_id
_entity_poly.type
_entity_poly.pdbx_seq_one_letter_code
_entity_poly.pdbx_strand_id
1 'polypeptide(L)'
;PGSVLWLLQTNSQATANLRREAHARGIASERLVFAPRVPVAQHLARHAAADLFLDTFPCNAHTTANDALYAGLPIVTCSGETFASRVSGSQLRALGLPELVT
;
A
#
# COMPACT_ATOMS: atom_id res chain seq x y z
N PRO A 1 13.36 -8.71 -11.46
CA PRO A 1 12.78 -9.88 -10.75
C PRO A 1 12.90 -9.89 -9.20
N GLY A 2 13.51 -8.88 -8.56
CA GLY A 2 13.78 -8.87 -7.12
C GLY A 2 12.82 -8.09 -6.23
N SER A 3 11.67 -7.63 -6.74
CA SER A 3 10.73 -6.86 -5.91
C SER A 3 10.05 -7.74 -4.86
N VAL A 4 9.65 -7.13 -3.75
CA VAL A 4 8.84 -7.75 -2.69
C VAL A 4 7.57 -6.93 -2.48
N LEU A 5 6.53 -7.55 -1.94
CA LEU A 5 5.32 -6.86 -1.50
C LEU A 5 5.33 -6.79 0.03
N TRP A 6 5.35 -5.56 0.54
CA TRP A 6 5.40 -5.28 1.96
C TRP A 6 4.02 -4.92 2.50
N LEU A 7 3.54 -5.70 3.49
CA LEU A 7 2.19 -5.58 4.06
C LEU A 7 2.25 -5.41 5.58
N LEU A 8 1.19 -4.88 6.16
CA LEU A 8 1.01 -4.89 7.62
C LEU A 8 0.62 -6.30 8.11
N GLN A 9 1.32 -6.78 9.14
CA GLN A 9 0.93 -7.99 9.85
C GLN A 9 -0.28 -7.70 10.75
N THR A 10 -1.48 -7.93 10.24
CA THR A 10 -2.73 -7.70 10.97
C THR A 10 -3.05 -8.83 11.95
N ASN A 11 -3.01 -10.07 11.46
CA ASN A 11 -3.14 -11.29 12.26
C ASN A 11 -2.52 -12.50 11.52
N SER A 12 -2.38 -13.62 12.24
CA SER A 12 -1.75 -14.84 11.71
C SER A 12 -2.57 -15.48 10.57
N GLN A 13 -3.90 -15.46 10.68
CA GLN A 13 -4.80 -16.04 9.68
C GLN A 13 -4.72 -15.30 8.34
N ALA A 14 -4.75 -13.96 8.35
CA ALA A 14 -4.61 -13.12 7.18
C ALA A 14 -3.23 -13.33 6.52
N THR A 15 -2.16 -13.38 7.33
CA THR A 15 -0.80 -13.65 6.84
C THR A 15 -0.72 -15.00 6.12
N ALA A 16 -1.26 -16.06 6.71
CA ALA A 16 -1.29 -17.40 6.11
C ALA A 16 -2.13 -17.43 4.82
N ASN A 17 -3.29 -16.79 4.83
CA ASN A 17 -4.17 -16.71 3.66
C ASN A 17 -3.53 -15.96 2.49
N LEU A 18 -2.86 -14.84 2.76
CA LEU A 18 -2.18 -14.04 1.74
C LEU A 18 -0.98 -14.79 1.13
N ARG A 19 -0.21 -15.52 1.95
CA ARG A 19 0.86 -16.40 1.43
C ARG A 19 0.31 -17.50 0.52
N ARG A 20 -0.76 -18.16 0.95
CA ARG A 20 -1.43 -19.20 0.13
C ARG A 20 -1.93 -18.64 -1.20
N GLU A 21 -2.56 -17.46 -1.17
CA GLU A 21 -3.05 -16.80 -2.39
C GLU A 21 -1.91 -16.41 -3.33
N ALA A 22 -0.82 -15.85 -2.81
CA ALA A 22 0.36 -15.54 -3.61
C ALA A 22 0.94 -16.79 -4.27
N HIS A 23 1.07 -17.89 -3.52
CA HIS A 23 1.52 -19.16 -4.07
C HIS A 23 0.58 -19.68 -5.17
N ALA A 24 -0.74 -19.63 -4.96
CA ALA A 24 -1.73 -20.01 -5.97
C ALA A 24 -1.63 -19.18 -7.27
N ARG A 25 -1.13 -17.94 -7.18
CA ARG A 25 -0.87 -17.05 -8.32
C ARG A 25 0.56 -17.17 -8.89
N GLY A 26 1.32 -18.19 -8.48
CA GLY A 26 2.69 -18.41 -8.95
C GLY A 26 3.72 -17.43 -8.38
N ILE A 27 3.41 -16.76 -7.26
CA ILE A 27 4.32 -15.84 -6.57
C ILE A 27 4.90 -16.57 -5.35
N ALA A 28 6.23 -16.65 -5.29
CA ALA A 28 6.94 -17.21 -4.13
C ALA A 28 6.50 -16.50 -2.84
N SER A 29 6.11 -17.29 -1.82
CA SER A 29 5.54 -16.76 -0.59
C SER A 29 6.51 -15.84 0.17
N GLU A 30 7.81 -16.07 0.02
CA GLU A 30 8.91 -15.33 0.63
C GLU A 30 8.98 -13.89 0.12
N ARG A 31 8.37 -13.59 -1.05
CA ARG A 31 8.25 -12.23 -1.58
C ARG A 31 7.21 -11.38 -0.86
N LEU A 32 6.39 -11.97 0.01
CA LEU A 32 5.52 -11.24 0.93
C LEU A 32 6.23 -11.02 2.26
N VAL A 33 6.54 -9.76 2.54
CA VAL A 33 7.11 -9.30 3.81
C VAL A 33 5.99 -8.71 4.66
N PHE A 34 5.89 -9.11 5.92
CA PHE A 34 4.86 -8.64 6.84
C PHE A 34 5.52 -7.83 7.97
N ALA A 35 5.25 -6.53 8.02
CA ALA A 35 5.76 -5.67 9.10
C ALA A 35 4.85 -5.72 10.33
N PRO A 36 5.41 -5.73 11.55
CA PRO A 36 4.63 -5.60 12.76
C PRO A 36 4.00 -4.20 12.88
N ARG A 37 3.06 -4.07 13.82
CA ARG A 37 2.63 -2.77 14.33
C ARG A 37 3.75 -2.19 15.17
N VAL A 38 4.03 -0.92 14.93
CA VAL A 38 5.07 -0.15 15.62
C VAL A 38 4.50 1.24 15.98
N PRO A 39 5.11 1.98 16.92
CA PRO A 39 4.72 3.35 17.21
C PRO A 39 4.71 4.22 15.94
N VAL A 40 3.86 5.26 15.90
CA VAL A 40 3.63 6.11 14.72
C VAL A 40 4.92 6.67 14.12
N ALA A 41 5.84 7.17 14.94
CA ALA A 41 7.11 7.71 14.44
C ALA A 41 7.94 6.66 13.66
N GLN A 42 7.97 5.42 14.15
CA GLN A 42 8.65 4.31 13.46
C GLN A 42 7.87 3.86 12.22
N HIS A 43 6.54 3.92 12.27
CA HIS A 43 5.69 3.65 11.12
C HIS A 43 5.93 4.65 9.98
N LEU A 44 6.02 5.94 10.29
CA LEU A 44 6.32 6.98 9.30
C LEU A 44 7.73 6.80 8.73
N ALA A 45 8.74 6.64 9.59
CA ALA A 45 10.13 6.51 9.18
C ALA A 45 10.37 5.33 8.21
N ARG A 46 9.64 4.23 8.38
CA ARG A 46 9.84 3.03 7.55
C ARG A 46 9.38 3.20 6.10
N HIS A 47 8.56 4.21 5.78
CA HIS A 47 8.17 4.49 4.40
C HIS A 47 9.38 4.85 3.53
N ALA A 48 10.46 5.37 4.10
CA ALA A 48 11.71 5.63 3.39
C ALA A 48 12.41 4.36 2.86
N ALA A 49 12.01 3.17 3.33
CA ALA A 49 12.50 1.89 2.83
C ALA A 49 11.60 1.28 1.73
N ALA A 50 10.47 1.93 1.39
CA ALA A 50 9.59 1.50 0.32
C ALA A 50 9.88 2.29 -0.97
N ASP A 51 9.74 1.62 -2.11
CA ASP A 51 9.95 2.26 -3.42
C ASP A 51 8.65 2.80 -4.02
N LEU A 52 7.53 2.13 -3.76
CA LEU A 52 6.21 2.43 -4.32
C LEU A 52 5.11 1.94 -3.38
N PHE A 53 4.10 2.77 -3.16
CA PHE A 53 2.87 2.37 -2.47
C PHE A 53 1.81 1.99 -3.51
N LEU A 54 1.30 0.76 -3.42
CA LEU A 54 0.18 0.29 -4.21
C LEU A 54 -1.10 0.45 -3.42
N ASP A 55 -2.00 1.31 -3.90
CA ASP A 55 -3.28 1.53 -3.25
C ASP A 55 -4.27 0.38 -3.49
N THR A 56 -5.28 0.28 -2.65
CA THR A 56 -6.33 -0.74 -2.73
C THR A 56 -7.62 -0.22 -3.37
N PHE A 57 -8.36 -1.13 -3.99
CA PHE A 57 -9.66 -0.86 -4.62
C PHE A 57 -10.65 -1.96 -4.17
N PRO A 58 -11.94 -1.65 -3.91
CA PRO A 58 -12.65 -0.38 -4.12
C PRO A 58 -12.57 0.60 -2.94
N CYS A 59 -11.80 0.30 -1.90
CA CYS A 59 -11.56 1.21 -0.79
C CYS A 59 -10.08 1.59 -0.78
N ASN A 60 -9.80 2.84 -1.14
CA ASN A 60 -8.46 3.40 -1.14
C ASN A 60 -7.93 3.54 0.30
N ALA A 61 -6.62 3.65 0.39
CA ALA A 61 -5.92 4.21 1.52
C ALA A 61 -6.43 5.62 1.81
N HIS A 62 -6.60 5.91 3.10
CA HIS A 62 -7.01 7.22 3.59
C HIS A 62 -5.84 7.83 4.35
N THR A 63 -5.75 7.59 5.66
CA THR A 63 -4.63 8.06 6.49
C THR A 63 -3.30 7.49 6.04
N THR A 64 -3.25 6.21 5.63
CA THR A 64 -2.00 5.59 5.17
C THR A 64 -1.50 6.17 3.85
N ALA A 65 -2.38 6.72 3.01
CA ALA A 65 -1.95 7.45 1.81
C ALA A 65 -1.30 8.79 2.19
N ASN A 66 -1.89 9.52 3.14
CA ASN A 66 -1.28 10.74 3.67
C ASN A 66 0.08 10.47 4.29
N ASP A 67 0.22 9.39 5.07
CA ASP A 67 1.49 9.00 5.69
C ASP A 67 2.59 8.72 4.64
N ALA A 68 2.23 8.00 3.57
CA ALA A 68 3.13 7.71 2.46
C ALA A 68 3.55 8.98 1.71
N LEU A 69 2.59 9.84 1.34
CA LEU A 69 2.86 11.11 0.65
C LEU A 69 3.70 12.06 1.51
N TYR A 70 3.42 12.13 2.81
CA TYR A 70 4.20 12.94 3.75
C TYR A 70 5.65 12.47 3.85
N ALA A 71 5.88 11.15 3.77
CA ALA A 71 7.21 10.55 3.73
C ALA A 71 7.89 10.62 2.34
N GLY A 72 7.23 11.18 1.32
CA GLY A 72 7.75 11.26 -0.04
C GLY A 72 7.66 9.96 -0.85
N LEU A 73 6.89 8.97 -0.39
CA LEU A 73 6.67 7.71 -1.09
C LEU A 73 5.61 7.88 -2.19
N PRO A 74 5.93 7.65 -3.49
CA PRO A 74 4.93 7.71 -4.55
C PRO A 74 3.83 6.66 -4.34
N ILE A 75 2.59 7.04 -4.67
CA ILE A 75 1.41 6.18 -4.62
C ILE A 75 0.84 6.00 -6.02
N VAL A 76 0.49 4.77 -6.42
CA VAL A 76 -0.37 4.51 -7.58
C VAL A 76 -1.74 4.04 -7.09
N THR A 77 -2.81 4.61 -7.64
CA THR A 77 -4.19 4.34 -7.19
C THR A 77 -5.19 4.23 -8.34
N CYS A 78 -6.25 3.46 -8.14
CA CYS A 78 -7.40 3.40 -9.02
C CYS A 78 -8.54 4.26 -8.47
N SER A 79 -9.02 5.23 -9.25
CA SER A 79 -10.15 6.08 -8.87
C SER A 79 -11.48 5.54 -9.40
N GLY A 80 -12.36 5.09 -8.50
CA GLY A 80 -13.72 4.66 -8.86
C GLY A 80 -14.77 5.77 -8.82
N GLU A 81 -16.03 5.35 -8.72
CA GLU A 81 -17.21 6.24 -8.67
C GLU A 81 -17.65 6.57 -7.23
N THR A 82 -17.15 5.85 -6.23
CA THR A 82 -17.53 6.06 -4.83
C THR A 82 -16.53 6.95 -4.10
N PHE A 83 -16.96 7.60 -3.02
CA PHE A 83 -16.05 8.38 -2.18
C PHE A 83 -14.84 7.55 -1.70
N ALA A 84 -15.10 6.35 -1.17
CA ALA A 84 -14.06 5.46 -0.64
C ALA A 84 -13.04 5.01 -1.69
N SER A 85 -13.42 5.00 -2.98
CA SER A 85 -12.53 4.65 -4.09
C SER A 85 -11.82 5.84 -4.73
N ARG A 86 -11.91 7.04 -4.14
CA ARG A 86 -11.36 8.28 -4.73
C ARG A 86 -10.46 9.08 -3.79
N VAL A 87 -10.18 8.59 -2.58
CA VAL A 87 -9.48 9.38 -1.56
C VAL A 87 -8.03 9.66 -1.96
N SER A 88 -7.23 8.63 -2.21
CA SER A 88 -5.85 8.80 -2.71
C SER A 88 -5.84 9.53 -4.06
N GLY A 89 -6.80 9.23 -4.94
CA GLY A 89 -6.91 9.89 -6.24
C GLY A 89 -7.21 11.39 -6.16
N SER A 90 -7.91 11.84 -5.11
CA SER A 90 -8.12 13.26 -4.82
C SER A 90 -6.83 13.92 -4.32
N GLN A 91 -6.11 13.27 -3.41
CA GLN A 91 -4.84 13.75 -2.87
C GLN A 91 -3.78 13.93 -3.95
N LEU A 92 -3.61 12.93 -4.83
CA LEU A 92 -2.63 12.99 -5.94
C LEU A 92 -2.95 14.12 -6.92
N ARG A 93 -4.24 14.32 -7.26
CA ARG A 93 -4.64 15.45 -8.13
C ARG A 93 -4.37 16.80 -7.47
N ALA A 94 -4.62 16.93 -6.16
CA ALA A 94 -4.32 18.15 -5.42
C ALA A 94 -2.81 18.45 -5.37
N LEU A 95 -1.97 17.41 -5.40
CA LEU A 95 -0.50 17.52 -5.48
C LEU A 95 0.03 17.70 -6.90
N GLY A 96 -0.84 17.73 -7.92
CA GLY A 96 -0.42 17.88 -9.32
C GLY A 96 0.20 16.63 -9.94
N LEU A 97 -0.16 15.44 -9.43
CA LEU A 97 0.32 14.12 -9.90
C LEU A 97 -0.81 13.26 -10.53
N PRO A 98 -1.56 13.77 -11.52
CA PRO A 98 -2.68 13.03 -12.11
C PRO A 98 -2.27 11.74 -12.84
N GLU A 99 -1.02 11.63 -13.28
CA GLU A 99 -0.47 10.46 -13.99
C GLU A 99 -0.37 9.21 -13.11
N LEU A 100 -0.42 9.37 -11.79
CA LEU A 100 -0.41 8.29 -10.82
C LEU A 100 -1.81 7.75 -10.50
N VAL A 101 -2.83 8.27 -11.17
CA VAL A 101 -4.23 7.85 -11.00
C VAL A 101 -4.73 7.14 -12.26
N THR A 102 -5.20 5.91 -12.10
CA THR A 102 -5.85 5.12 -13.16
C THR A 102 -7.37 5.06 -13.01
#